data_AF-A0A377TYV4-F1
#
_entry.id   AF-A0A377TYV4-F1
#
_cell.length_a   1.000
_cell.length_b   1.000
_cell.length_c   1.000
_cell.angle_alpha   90.00
_cell.angle_beta   90.00
_cell.angle_gamma   90.00
#
_symmetry.space_group_name_H-M   'P 1'
#
loop_
_entity.id
_entity.type
_entity.pdbx_description
1 polymer ?
#
loop_
_entity_poly.entity_id
_entity_poly.type
_entity_poly.pdbx_seq_one_letter_code
_entity_poly.pdbx_strand_id
1 'polypeptide(L)' 'MINGYIPAARFLPFLSWTDVAALPDKSNTVIVLPTGAIEQHGRICPARWTA' A
#
# COMPACT_ATOMS: atom_id res chain seq x y z
N MET A 1 -8.66 5.92 5.00
CA MET A 1 -8.58 4.78 4.05
C MET A 1 -7.15 4.50 3.57
N ILE A 2 -6.50 3.50 4.19
CA ILE A 2 -5.11 3.07 3.94
C ILE A 2 -4.82 2.69 2.47
N ASN A 3 -5.85 2.32 1.69
CA ASN A 3 -5.71 1.87 0.31
C ASN A 3 -5.94 2.96 -0.75
N GLY A 4 -6.30 4.20 -0.36
CA GLY A 4 -6.43 5.35 -1.25
C GLY A 4 -7.03 5.04 -2.63
N TYR A 5 -6.22 5.25 -3.69
CA TYR A 5 -6.56 4.97 -5.09
C TYR A 5 -6.07 3.59 -5.59
N ILE A 6 -5.48 2.76 -4.73
CA ILE A 6 -4.96 1.45 -5.11
C ILE A 6 -6.14 0.46 -5.16
N PRO A 7 -6.41 -0.19 -6.31
CA PRO A 7 -7.45 -1.20 -6.40
C PRO A 7 -7.26 -2.30 -5.35
N ALA A 8 -8.35 -2.79 -4.74
CA ALA A 8 -8.29 -3.79 -3.67
C ALA A 8 -7.49 -5.05 -4.10
N ALA A 9 -7.65 -5.50 -5.34
CA ALA A 9 -6.93 -6.65 -5.90
C ALA A 9 -5.41 -6.42 -6.07
N ARG A 10 -4.92 -5.18 -5.91
CA ARG A 10 -3.51 -4.80 -6.00
C ARG A 10 -2.94 -4.34 -4.65
N PHE A 11 -3.76 -4.30 -3.60
CA PHE A 11 -3.33 -3.88 -2.28
C PHE A 11 -3.02 -5.11 -1.41
N LEU A 12 -1.73 -5.44 -1.32
CA LEU A 12 -1.24 -6.67 -0.69
C LEU A 12 -1.85 -6.98 0.70
N PRO A 13 -2.06 -6.00 1.61
CA PRO A 13 -2.68 -6.28 2.92
C PRO A 13 -4.12 -6.82 2.86
N PHE A 14 -4.80 -6.73 1.72
CA PHE A 14 -6.16 -7.27 1.55
C PHE A 14 -6.17 -8.70 0.99
N LEU A 15 -5.03 -9.21 0.53
CA LEU A 15 -4.93 -10.54 -0.04
C LEU A 15 -4.64 -11.56 1.06
N SER A 16 -5.37 -12.67 1.06
CA SER A 16 -5.01 -13.83 1.89
C SER A 16 -3.79 -14.54 1.30
N TRP A 17 -3.15 -15.40 2.08
CA TRP A 17 -2.03 -16.20 1.58
C TRP A 17 -2.44 -17.10 0.39
N THR A 18 -3.70 -17.56 0.34
CA THR A 18 -4.23 -18.34 -0.79
C THR A 18 -4.36 -17.49 -2.04
N ASP A 19 -4.81 -16.23 -1.90
CA ASP A 19 -4.90 -15.29 -3.03
C ASP A 19 -3.51 -14.98 -3.58
N VAL A 20 -2.52 -14.78 -2.69
CA VAL A 20 -1.12 -14.58 -3.08
C VAL A 20 -0.56 -15.82 -3.77
N ALA A 21 -0.88 -17.02 -3.30
CA ALA A 21 -0.45 -18.26 -3.93
C ALA A 21 -1.04 -18.46 -5.33
N ALA A 22 -2.27 -17.99 -5.55
CA ALA A 22 -2.99 -18.07 -6.81
C ALA A 22 -2.70 -16.93 -7.79
N LEU A 23 -1.81 -15.99 -7.44
CA LEU A 23 -1.46 -14.87 -8.33
C LEU A 23 -0.91 -15.37 -9.67
N PRO A 24 -1.44 -14.86 -10.80
CA PRO A 24 -0.87 -15.17 -12.11
C PRO A 24 0.54 -14.59 -12.20
N ASP A 25 1.48 -15.36 -12.72
CA ASP A 25 2.87 -14.94 -12.90
C ASP A 25 3.53 -14.39 -11.62
N LYS A 26 3.26 -15.06 -10.48
CA LYS A 26 3.73 -14.65 -9.14
C LYS A 26 5.25 -14.40 -9.09
N SER A 27 6.04 -15.17 -9.84
CA SER A 27 7.50 -15.03 -9.90
C SER A 27 7.97 -13.69 -10.47
N ASN A 28 7.18 -13.06 -11.33
CA ASN A 28 7.51 -11.78 -11.96
C ASN A 28 6.67 -10.61 -11.41
N THR A 29 5.84 -10.87 -10.39
CA THR A 29 5.03 -9.83 -9.74
C THR A 29 5.90 -8.92 -8.87
N VAL A 30 5.83 -7.61 -9.11
CA VAL A 30 6.59 -6.60 -8.36
C VAL A 30 5.83 -6.18 -7.10
N ILE A 31 6.54 -6.12 -5.96
CA ILE A 31 6.03 -5.56 -4.71
C ILE A 31 6.59 -4.14 -4.53
N VAL A 32 5.70 -3.16 -4.38
CA VAL A 32 6.07 -1.78 -4.06
C VAL A 32 5.77 -1.54 -2.58
N LEU A 33 6.82 -1.33 -1.78
CA LEU A 33 6.70 -0.96 -0.37
C LEU A 33 6.97 0.55 -0.23
N PRO A 34 5.93 1.39 -0.13
CA PRO A 34 6.13 2.81 0.10
C PRO A 34 6.74 3.00 1.50
N THR A 35 7.86 3.71 1.55
CA THR A 35 8.50 4.14 2.80
C THR A 35 8.29 5.63 2.98
N GLY A 36 7.82 6.03 4.15
CA GLY A 36 7.65 7.43 4.50
C GLY A 36 8.08 7.69 5.94
N ALA A 37 7.98 8.93 6.36
CA ALA A 37 8.25 9.37 7.72
C ALA A 37 7.00 10.06 8.31
N ILE A 38 6.93 10.11 9.64
CA ILE A 38 5.96 10.92 10.36
C ILE A 38 6.72 12.10 10.92
N GLU A 39 6.60 13.25 10.25
CA GLU A 39 7.42 14.42 10.52
C GLU A 39 6.58 15.69 10.46
N GLN A 40 6.95 16.70 11.23
CA GLN A 40 6.24 17.97 11.22
C GLN A 40 6.47 18.70 9.89
N HIS A 41 5.42 18.84 9.08
CA HIS A 41 5.48 19.50 7.77
C HIS A 41 5.11 21.00 7.81
N GLY A 42 5.10 21.61 9.00
CA GLY A 42 4.73 23.02 9.21
C GLY A 42 3.25 23.21 9.57
N ARG A 43 2.83 24.47 9.77
CA ARG A 43 1.54 24.80 10.42
C ARG A 43 0.30 24.29 9.67
N ILE A 44 0.36 24.27 8.33
CA ILE A 44 -0.79 23.96 7.47
C ILE A 44 -0.70 22.59 6.79
N CYS A 45 0.46 21.94 6.85
CA CYS A 45 0.67 20.68 6.18
C CYS A 45 0.56 19.52 7.20
N PRO A 46 -0.28 18.52 6.94
CA PRO A 46 -0.39 17.36 7.81
C PRO A 46 0.94 16.63 7.99
N ALA A 47 1.28 16.26 9.22
CA ALA A 47 2.44 15.42 9.52
C ALA A 47 2.34 14.00 8.92
N ARG A 48 1.12 13.58 8.58
CA ARG A 48 0.83 12.37 7.81
C ARG A 48 -0.26 12.70 6.79
N TRP A 49 -0.22 12.07 5.63
CA TRP A 49 -1.44 11.96 4.83
C TRP A 49 -2.48 11.20 5.66
N THR A 50 -3.57 11.86 6.06
CA THR A 50 -4.75 11.16 6.55
C THR A 50 -5.29 10.38 5.38
N ALA A 51 -4.93 9.11 5.36
CA ALA A 51 -5.56 8.05 4.60
C ALA A 51 -7.07 8.20 4.66
#